data_AF-C4KBX4-F1
#
_entry.id   AF-C4KBX4-F1
#
_cell.length_a   1.000
_cell.length_b   1.000
_cell.length_c   1.000
_cell.angle_alpha   90.00
_cell.angle_beta   90.00
_cell.angle_gamma   90.00
#
_symmetry.space_group_name_H-M   'P 1'
#
loop_
_entity.id
_entity.type
_entity.pdbx_description
1 polymer ?
#
loop_
_entity_poly.entity_id
_entity_poly.type
_entity_poly.pdbx_seq_one_letter_code
_entity_poly.pdbx_strand_id
1 'polypeptide(L)'
;MVKVLRAAVLLAGSIAMTGASAGTEADYQALRAWCVQRLQNQNNAAWQAANNPQKYFHFHHFCFGMQWENKVVGSASQKERERYVGSIVNETSYIISHAARSHFLMPEVYFLRGWAQYYGKQHIEAESALLNALQLDPRHARAAAQLATLYRATDRRAKAAEVVRTALKLSPNDFRLRKMGEEFGVELPPLVRPPAPKPAAPDEPSQAEPADAAPATTEATVTQEAATAARSAAQVDQDAGTAEGASQGCRFCPPAEIQKRWRESFGEPQKP
;
A
#
# COMPACT_ATOMS: atom_id res chain seq x y z
N MET A 1 22.75 -61.94 -34.65
CA MET A 1 22.96 -60.72 -33.84
C MET A 1 22.58 -59.52 -34.68
N VAL A 2 21.49 -58.79 -34.38
CA VAL A 2 21.37 -57.32 -34.45
C VAL A 2 20.12 -56.95 -33.64
N LYS A 3 20.29 -56.28 -32.49
CA LYS A 3 19.21 -55.72 -31.66
C LYS A 3 18.86 -54.34 -32.22
N VAL A 4 17.60 -54.10 -32.60
CA VAL A 4 17.07 -52.77 -32.90
C VAL A 4 16.39 -52.25 -31.63
N LEU A 5 17.08 -51.40 -30.86
CA LEU A 5 16.44 -50.59 -29.82
C LEU A 5 15.85 -49.33 -30.48
N ARG A 6 14.52 -49.21 -30.47
CA ARG A 6 13.84 -47.93 -30.70
C ARG A 6 13.78 -47.18 -29.38
N ALA A 7 14.59 -46.14 -29.23
CA ALA A 7 14.51 -45.19 -28.13
C ALA A 7 13.30 -44.27 -28.35
N ALA A 8 12.31 -44.34 -27.47
CA ALA A 8 11.24 -43.36 -27.38
C ALA A 8 11.75 -42.16 -26.56
N VAL A 9 12.02 -41.04 -27.23
CA VAL A 9 12.30 -39.77 -26.58
C VAL A 9 10.96 -39.15 -26.17
N LEU A 10 10.58 -39.33 -24.90
CA LEU A 10 9.51 -38.56 -24.29
C LEU A 10 10.06 -37.18 -23.91
N LEU A 11 9.83 -36.19 -24.77
CA LEU A 11 9.96 -34.78 -24.40
C LEU A 11 8.82 -34.43 -23.43
N ALA A 12 9.06 -34.65 -22.14
CA ALA A 12 8.29 -33.97 -21.09
C ALA A 12 8.71 -32.50 -21.07
N GLY A 13 8.14 -31.70 -21.98
CA GLY A 13 8.24 -30.26 -21.93
C GLY A 13 7.47 -29.76 -20.71
N SER A 14 8.18 -29.49 -19.61
CA SER A 14 7.66 -28.67 -18.52
C SER A 14 7.31 -27.31 -19.11
N ILE A 15 6.04 -27.06 -19.37
CA ILE A 15 5.54 -25.71 -19.62
C ILE A 15 5.74 -24.97 -18.30
N ALA A 16 6.87 -24.26 -18.18
CA ALA A 16 7.00 -23.23 -17.18
C ALA A 16 5.86 -22.25 -17.46
N MET A 17 4.85 -22.26 -16.59
CA MET A 17 3.92 -21.16 -16.49
C MET A 17 4.78 -19.93 -16.22
N THR A 18 5.14 -19.19 -17.26
CA THR A 18 5.65 -17.83 -17.16
C THR A 18 4.47 -16.97 -16.70
N GLY A 19 4.07 -17.22 -15.46
CA GLY A 19 3.00 -16.52 -14.77
C GLY A 19 3.40 -15.08 -14.61
N ALA A 20 2.40 -14.21 -14.64
CA ALA A 20 2.51 -12.79 -14.31
C ALA A 20 3.53 -12.59 -13.16
N SER A 21 4.47 -11.67 -13.33
CA SER A 21 5.38 -11.29 -12.26
C SER A 21 4.58 -10.51 -11.22
N ALA A 22 3.89 -11.24 -10.34
CA ALA A 22 3.20 -10.66 -9.21
C ALA A 22 4.12 -9.69 -8.46
N GLY A 23 3.59 -8.52 -8.13
CA GLY A 23 4.25 -7.61 -7.20
C GLY A 23 4.44 -8.25 -5.82
N THR A 24 5.21 -7.56 -4.99
CA THR A 24 5.35 -7.86 -3.58
C THR A 24 4.37 -7.02 -2.76
N GLU A 25 4.17 -7.38 -1.48
CA GLU A 25 3.44 -6.51 -0.56
C GLU A 25 4.06 -5.10 -0.50
N ALA A 26 5.39 -4.99 -0.57
CA ALA A 26 6.07 -3.70 -0.61
C ALA A 26 5.72 -2.87 -1.86
N ASP A 27 5.55 -3.51 -3.01
CA ASP A 27 5.11 -2.82 -4.24
C ASP A 27 3.68 -2.27 -4.10
N TYR A 28 2.78 -3.03 -3.48
CA TYR A 28 1.40 -2.59 -3.24
C TYR A 28 1.34 -1.44 -2.23
N GLN A 29 2.16 -1.47 -1.19
CA GLN A 29 2.28 -0.37 -0.24
C GLN A 29 2.91 0.87 -0.90
N ALA A 30 3.93 0.70 -1.74
CA ALA A 30 4.52 1.79 -2.50
C ALA A 30 3.52 2.46 -3.44
N LEU A 31 2.65 1.69 -4.11
CA LEU A 31 1.55 2.24 -4.91
C LEU A 31 0.60 3.09 -4.07
N ARG A 32 0.15 2.57 -2.90
CA ARG A 32 -0.76 3.31 -2.02
C ARG A 32 -0.11 4.58 -1.46
N ALA A 33 1.15 4.52 -1.06
CA ALA A 33 1.91 5.68 -0.60
C ALA A 33 2.06 6.75 -1.69
N TRP A 34 2.34 6.33 -2.94
CA TRP A 34 2.39 7.24 -4.08
C TRP A 34 1.03 7.89 -4.33
N CYS A 35 -0.07 7.12 -4.26
CA CYS A 35 -1.41 7.67 -4.47
C CYS A 35 -1.82 8.71 -3.43
N VAL A 36 -1.46 8.53 -2.15
CA VAL A 36 -1.70 9.54 -1.11
C VAL A 36 -1.02 10.86 -1.48
N GLN A 37 0.27 10.81 -1.85
CA GLN A 37 1.03 12.01 -2.24
C GLN A 37 0.47 12.64 -3.52
N ARG A 38 0.08 11.83 -4.50
CA ARG A 38 -0.49 12.29 -5.77
C ARG A 38 -1.80 13.05 -5.56
N LEU A 39 -2.71 12.51 -4.74
CA LEU A 39 -4.00 13.14 -4.47
C LEU A 39 -3.84 14.46 -3.70
N GLN A 40 -2.89 14.53 -2.76
CA GLN A 40 -2.55 15.77 -2.05
C GLN A 40 -2.01 16.85 -3.00
N ASN A 41 -1.33 16.45 -4.08
CA ASN A 41 -0.70 17.34 -5.06
C ASN A 41 -1.44 17.38 -6.40
N GLN A 42 -2.74 17.05 -6.44
CA GLN A 42 -3.49 16.91 -7.70
C GLN A 42 -3.50 18.18 -8.57
N ASN A 43 -3.44 19.37 -7.94
CA ASN A 43 -3.44 20.66 -8.64
C ASN A 43 -2.03 21.25 -8.82
N ASN A 44 -0.98 20.53 -8.43
CA ASN A 44 0.41 20.98 -8.51
C ASN A 44 1.09 20.39 -9.76
N ALA A 45 1.05 21.13 -10.88
CA ALA A 45 1.59 20.66 -12.16
C ALA A 45 3.08 20.30 -12.09
N ALA A 46 3.89 21.07 -11.35
CA ALA A 46 5.31 20.80 -11.19
C ALA A 46 5.56 19.48 -10.43
N TRP A 47 4.80 19.24 -9.35
CA TRP A 47 4.88 17.98 -8.62
C TRP A 47 4.45 16.80 -9.50
N GLN A 48 3.35 16.96 -10.26
CA GLN A 48 2.86 15.90 -11.16
C GLN A 48 3.89 15.56 -12.24
N ALA A 49 4.57 16.54 -12.80
CA ALA A 49 5.64 16.31 -13.79
C ALA A 49 6.83 15.56 -13.18
N ALA A 50 7.24 15.92 -11.96
CA ALA A 50 8.40 15.32 -11.29
C ALA A 50 8.12 13.93 -10.68
N ASN A 51 6.87 13.62 -10.33
CA ASN A 51 6.51 12.43 -9.54
C ASN A 51 5.55 11.48 -10.26
N ASN A 52 5.70 11.34 -11.58
CA ASN A 52 4.89 10.45 -12.41
C ASN A 52 5.75 9.32 -13.04
N PRO A 53 6.15 8.32 -12.25
CA PRO A 53 6.96 7.22 -12.76
C PRO A 53 6.17 6.42 -13.80
N GLN A 54 6.81 6.07 -14.92
CA GLN A 54 6.13 5.39 -16.05
C GLN A 54 5.43 4.10 -15.64
N LYS A 55 5.98 3.35 -14.67
CA LYS A 55 5.35 2.15 -14.10
C LYS A 55 3.97 2.40 -13.48
N TYR A 56 3.61 3.64 -13.16
CA TYR A 56 2.32 4.03 -12.59
C TYR A 56 1.45 4.82 -13.57
N PHE A 57 1.80 4.88 -14.85
CA PHE A 57 1.10 5.72 -15.83
C PHE A 57 -0.42 5.50 -15.83
N HIS A 58 -0.90 4.26 -15.94
CA HIS A 58 -2.34 3.97 -15.84
C HIS A 58 -2.87 3.90 -14.39
N PHE A 59 -1.98 3.81 -13.39
CA PHE A 59 -2.33 3.60 -11.99
C PHE A 59 -2.74 4.88 -11.26
N HIS A 60 -2.72 6.05 -11.90
CA HIS A 60 -3.39 7.21 -11.32
C HIS A 60 -4.91 6.99 -11.17
N HIS A 61 -5.53 6.18 -12.03
CA HIS A 61 -6.90 5.71 -11.84
C HIS A 61 -7.05 4.86 -10.57
N PHE A 62 -6.03 4.10 -10.17
CA PHE A 62 -6.05 3.38 -8.90
C PHE A 62 -6.14 4.37 -7.74
N CYS A 63 -5.41 5.49 -7.82
CA CYS A 63 -5.47 6.56 -6.83
C CYS A 63 -6.87 7.21 -6.75
N PHE A 64 -7.50 7.47 -7.89
CA PHE A 64 -8.88 7.97 -7.91
C PHE A 64 -9.90 6.93 -7.41
N GLY A 65 -9.64 5.63 -7.61
CA GLY A 65 -10.44 4.56 -7.03
C GLY A 65 -10.34 4.56 -5.50
N MET A 66 -9.12 4.58 -4.95
CA MET A 66 -8.93 4.44 -3.50
C MET A 66 -9.52 5.59 -2.67
N GLN A 67 -9.72 6.77 -3.26
CA GLN A 67 -10.35 7.91 -2.55
C GLN A 67 -11.77 7.58 -2.05
N TRP A 68 -12.42 6.59 -2.68
CA TRP A 68 -13.77 6.16 -2.35
C TRP A 68 -13.82 5.06 -1.29
N GLU A 69 -12.69 4.45 -0.88
CA GLU A 69 -12.68 3.32 0.07
C GLU A 69 -13.42 3.68 1.38
N ASN A 70 -13.04 4.79 2.01
CA ASN A 70 -13.67 5.22 3.27
C ASN A 70 -15.16 5.53 3.10
N LYS A 71 -15.56 6.05 1.92
CA LYS A 71 -16.96 6.33 1.60
C LYS A 71 -17.75 5.05 1.39
N VAL A 72 -17.19 4.03 0.75
CA VAL A 72 -17.81 2.71 0.58
C VAL A 72 -18.11 2.06 1.92
N VAL A 73 -17.17 2.10 2.89
CA VAL A 73 -17.41 1.50 4.21
C VAL A 73 -18.36 2.35 5.05
N GLY A 74 -18.16 3.67 5.07
CA GLY A 74 -18.91 4.61 5.90
C GLY A 74 -20.28 5.04 5.37
N SER A 75 -20.70 4.59 4.18
CA SER A 75 -21.99 4.96 3.60
C SER A 75 -23.16 4.54 4.49
N ALA A 76 -24.07 5.48 4.76
CA ALA A 76 -25.29 5.22 5.51
C ALA A 76 -26.38 4.56 4.66
N SER A 77 -26.41 4.83 3.35
CA SER A 77 -27.38 4.24 2.43
C SER A 77 -26.75 3.25 1.45
N GLN A 78 -27.52 2.24 1.04
CA GLN A 78 -27.12 1.28 0.00
C GLN A 78 -26.91 1.99 -1.34
N LYS A 79 -27.77 2.97 -1.68
CA LYS A 79 -27.68 3.74 -2.93
C LYS A 79 -26.38 4.53 -3.04
N GLU A 80 -25.95 5.21 -1.97
CA GLU A 80 -24.66 5.90 -1.96
C GLU A 80 -23.50 4.92 -2.08
N ARG A 81 -23.58 3.79 -1.36
CA ARG A 81 -22.58 2.75 -1.42
C ARG A 81 -22.39 2.23 -2.83
N GLU A 82 -23.48 1.92 -3.53
CA GLU A 82 -23.47 1.47 -4.93
C GLU A 82 -22.85 2.52 -5.86
N ARG A 83 -23.14 3.81 -5.65
CA ARG A 83 -22.51 4.89 -6.41
C ARG A 83 -20.99 4.90 -6.22
N TYR A 84 -20.50 4.82 -4.99
CA TYR A 84 -19.06 4.82 -4.71
C TYR A 84 -18.36 3.55 -5.21
N VAL A 85 -19.01 2.40 -5.08
CA VAL A 85 -18.53 1.14 -5.68
C VAL A 85 -18.46 1.26 -7.19
N GLY A 86 -19.47 1.87 -7.83
CA GLY A 86 -19.47 2.17 -9.25
C GLY A 86 -18.27 3.01 -9.69
N SER A 87 -17.90 4.05 -8.91
CA SER A 87 -16.68 4.83 -9.17
C SER A 87 -15.42 3.96 -9.13
N ILE A 88 -15.24 3.12 -8.10
CA ILE A 88 -14.08 2.22 -8.00
C ILE A 88 -14.05 1.22 -9.17
N VAL A 89 -15.20 0.66 -9.54
CA VAL A 89 -15.30 -0.26 -10.67
C VAL A 89 -14.93 0.43 -11.98
N ASN A 90 -15.37 1.67 -12.20
CA ASN A 90 -15.01 2.45 -13.38
C ASN A 90 -13.50 2.69 -13.47
N GLU A 91 -12.88 3.18 -12.39
CA GLU A 91 -11.45 3.45 -12.34
C GLU A 91 -10.62 2.17 -12.56
N THR A 92 -10.99 1.08 -11.90
CA THR A 92 -10.30 -0.20 -12.09
C THR A 92 -10.55 -0.79 -13.48
N SER A 93 -11.70 -0.52 -14.12
CA SER A 93 -11.99 -0.96 -15.49
C SER A 93 -11.03 -0.33 -16.48
N TYR A 94 -10.75 0.97 -16.32
CA TYR A 94 -9.78 1.66 -17.17
C TYR A 94 -8.41 1.00 -17.08
N ILE A 95 -7.92 0.71 -15.89
CA ILE A 95 -6.60 0.07 -15.72
C ILE A 95 -6.60 -1.31 -16.35
N ILE A 96 -7.65 -2.10 -16.12
CA ILE A 96 -7.78 -3.46 -16.67
C ILE A 96 -7.78 -3.45 -18.21
N SER A 97 -8.31 -2.41 -18.86
CA SER A 97 -8.34 -2.31 -20.32
C SER A 97 -7.09 -1.68 -20.95
N HIS A 98 -6.29 -0.94 -20.18
CA HIS A 98 -5.13 -0.20 -20.72
C HIS A 98 -3.77 -0.69 -20.22
N ALA A 99 -3.69 -1.35 -19.07
CA ALA A 99 -2.46 -1.94 -18.56
C ALA A 99 -2.36 -3.42 -18.96
N ALA A 100 -1.13 -3.90 -19.14
CA ALA A 100 -0.90 -5.33 -19.37
C ALA A 100 -1.40 -6.14 -18.16
N ARG A 101 -2.14 -7.23 -18.42
CA ARG A 101 -2.61 -8.15 -17.35
C ARG A 101 -1.47 -8.72 -16.50
N SER A 102 -0.28 -8.86 -17.08
CA SER A 102 0.95 -9.31 -16.41
C SER A 102 1.63 -8.24 -15.56
N HIS A 103 1.14 -6.99 -15.57
CA HIS A 103 1.74 -5.91 -14.79
C HIS A 103 1.68 -6.22 -13.30
N PHE A 104 2.79 -6.03 -12.59
CA PHE A 104 2.99 -6.49 -11.21
C PHE A 104 1.98 -5.93 -10.19
N LEU A 105 1.36 -4.78 -10.49
CA LEU A 105 0.31 -4.15 -9.68
C LEU A 105 -1.13 -4.61 -10.00
N MET A 106 -1.35 -5.42 -11.05
CA MET A 106 -2.69 -5.90 -11.40
C MET A 106 -3.39 -6.70 -10.28
N PRO A 107 -2.71 -7.52 -9.46
CA PRO A 107 -3.35 -8.14 -8.31
C PRO A 107 -4.01 -7.14 -7.36
N GLU A 108 -3.37 -5.99 -7.10
CA GLU A 108 -3.93 -4.96 -6.22
C GLU A 108 -5.13 -4.22 -6.86
N VAL A 109 -5.15 -4.07 -8.20
CA VAL A 109 -6.30 -3.52 -8.94
C VAL A 109 -7.52 -4.43 -8.79
N TYR A 110 -7.34 -5.73 -9.02
CA TYR A 110 -8.41 -6.71 -8.85
C TYR A 110 -8.85 -6.85 -7.39
N PHE A 111 -7.91 -6.76 -6.44
CA PHE A 111 -8.23 -6.71 -5.02
C PHE A 111 -9.11 -5.51 -4.68
N LEU A 112 -8.74 -4.29 -5.10
CA LEU A 112 -9.52 -3.08 -4.82
C LEU A 112 -10.95 -3.18 -5.39
N ARG A 113 -11.09 -3.68 -6.63
CA ARG A 113 -12.39 -3.95 -7.25
C ARG A 113 -13.22 -4.93 -6.43
N GLY A 114 -12.65 -6.09 -6.11
CA GLY A 114 -13.35 -7.15 -5.39
C GLY A 114 -13.73 -6.75 -3.96
N TRP A 115 -12.86 -6.01 -3.30
CA TRP A 115 -13.12 -5.38 -2.01
C TRP A 115 -14.32 -4.43 -2.09
N ALA A 116 -14.34 -3.51 -3.06
CA ALA A 116 -15.44 -2.57 -3.22
C ALA A 116 -16.77 -3.28 -3.51
N GLN A 117 -16.75 -4.25 -4.43
CA GLN A 117 -17.92 -5.05 -4.79
C GLN A 117 -18.47 -5.87 -3.61
N TYR A 118 -17.59 -6.40 -2.75
CA TYR A 118 -18.01 -7.08 -1.52
C TYR A 118 -18.81 -6.15 -0.61
N TYR A 119 -18.32 -4.93 -0.37
CA TYR A 119 -19.06 -3.95 0.43
C TYR A 119 -20.35 -3.50 -0.26
N GLY A 120 -20.34 -3.42 -1.60
CA GLY A 120 -21.51 -3.16 -2.43
C GLY A 120 -22.53 -4.30 -2.52
N LYS A 121 -22.31 -5.44 -1.84
CA LYS A 121 -23.14 -6.65 -1.90
C LYS A 121 -23.22 -7.31 -3.29
N GLN A 122 -22.29 -6.98 -4.18
CA GLN A 122 -22.10 -7.58 -5.50
C GLN A 122 -21.23 -8.83 -5.35
N HIS A 123 -21.78 -9.88 -4.72
CA HIS A 123 -20.98 -11.01 -4.25
C HIS A 123 -20.36 -11.85 -5.39
N ILE A 124 -21.05 -11.98 -6.53
CA ILE A 124 -20.55 -12.77 -7.66
C ILE A 124 -19.36 -12.06 -8.32
N GLU A 125 -19.51 -10.76 -8.53
CA GLU A 125 -18.48 -9.91 -9.13
C GLU A 125 -17.28 -9.78 -8.19
N ALA A 126 -17.53 -9.62 -6.89
CA ALA A 126 -16.49 -9.58 -5.88
C ALA A 126 -15.67 -10.88 -5.84
N GLU A 127 -16.33 -12.04 -5.86
CA GLU A 127 -15.66 -13.34 -5.94
C GLU A 127 -14.79 -13.44 -7.20
N SER A 128 -15.33 -13.08 -8.37
CA SER A 128 -14.58 -13.08 -9.63
C SER A 128 -13.34 -12.19 -9.60
N ALA A 129 -13.47 -10.96 -9.08
CA ALA A 129 -12.36 -10.03 -8.97
C ALA A 129 -11.28 -10.53 -7.98
N LEU A 130 -11.68 -11.06 -6.83
CA LEU A 130 -10.74 -11.60 -5.84
C LEU A 130 -10.02 -12.85 -6.33
N LEU A 131 -10.71 -13.71 -7.09
CA LEU A 131 -10.09 -14.87 -7.74
C LEU A 131 -9.10 -14.44 -8.83
N ASN A 132 -9.38 -13.37 -9.59
CA ASN A 132 -8.40 -12.81 -10.54
C ASN A 132 -7.17 -12.27 -9.81
N ALA A 133 -7.33 -11.59 -8.67
CA ALA A 133 -6.20 -11.14 -7.86
C ALA A 133 -5.31 -12.31 -7.43
N LEU A 134 -5.92 -13.40 -6.93
CA LEU A 134 -5.21 -14.60 -6.47
C LEU A 134 -4.65 -15.46 -7.60
N GLN A 135 -5.23 -15.40 -8.79
CA GLN A 135 -4.66 -16.05 -9.97
C GLN A 135 -3.36 -15.38 -10.40
N LEU A 136 -3.29 -14.05 -10.29
CA LEU A 136 -2.11 -13.26 -10.65
C LEU A 136 -1.06 -13.27 -9.53
N ASP A 137 -1.48 -13.18 -8.27
CA ASP A 137 -0.63 -13.35 -7.10
C ASP A 137 -1.27 -14.29 -6.06
N PRO A 138 -0.91 -15.58 -6.07
CA PRO A 138 -1.38 -16.53 -5.05
C PRO A 138 -0.98 -16.17 -3.61
N ARG A 139 0.02 -15.28 -3.42
CA ARG A 139 0.50 -14.83 -2.10
C ARG A 139 -0.22 -13.58 -1.59
N HIS A 140 -1.16 -13.02 -2.35
CA HIS A 140 -1.88 -11.79 -2.00
C HIS A 140 -2.79 -12.02 -0.80
N ALA A 141 -2.24 -11.86 0.39
CA ALA A 141 -2.89 -12.25 1.63
C ALA A 141 -4.16 -11.45 1.91
N ARG A 142 -4.22 -10.19 1.46
CA ARG A 142 -5.42 -9.34 1.59
C ARG A 142 -6.55 -9.85 0.69
N ALA A 143 -6.27 -10.25 -0.54
CA ALA A 143 -7.26 -10.85 -1.43
C ALA A 143 -7.77 -12.19 -0.91
N ALA A 144 -6.87 -13.05 -0.40
CA ALA A 144 -7.26 -14.33 0.21
C ALA A 144 -8.17 -14.12 1.43
N ALA A 145 -7.79 -13.21 2.33
CA ALA A 145 -8.60 -12.88 3.51
C ALA A 145 -9.97 -12.29 3.12
N GLN A 146 -10.01 -11.43 2.10
CA GLN A 146 -11.25 -10.83 1.61
C GLN A 146 -12.16 -11.88 0.94
N LEU A 147 -11.60 -12.83 0.18
CA LEU A 147 -12.35 -13.92 -0.43
C LEU A 147 -12.91 -14.88 0.62
N ALA A 148 -12.12 -15.23 1.64
CA ALA A 148 -12.60 -16.03 2.77
C ALA A 148 -13.72 -15.31 3.54
N THR A 149 -13.59 -13.99 3.72
CA THR A 149 -14.64 -13.15 4.32
C THR A 149 -15.93 -13.17 3.49
N LEU A 150 -15.82 -13.05 2.17
CA LEU A 150 -16.95 -13.16 1.24
C LEU A 150 -17.60 -14.55 1.32
N TYR A 151 -16.81 -15.61 1.37
CA TYR A 151 -17.33 -16.96 1.52
C TYR A 151 -18.05 -17.17 2.85
N ARG A 152 -17.51 -16.66 3.96
CA ARG A 152 -18.22 -16.68 5.25
C ARG A 152 -19.54 -15.88 5.18
N ALA A 153 -19.53 -14.69 4.59
CA ALA A 153 -20.72 -13.84 4.47
C ALA A 153 -21.80 -14.42 3.56
N THR A 154 -21.45 -15.39 2.72
CA THR A 154 -22.37 -16.10 1.80
C THR A 154 -22.61 -17.55 2.21
N ASP A 155 -22.37 -17.87 3.49
CA ASP A 155 -22.57 -19.19 4.12
C ASP A 155 -21.78 -20.35 3.48
N ARG A 156 -20.68 -20.03 2.79
CA ARG A 156 -19.76 -20.98 2.15
C ARG A 156 -18.54 -21.24 3.03
N ARG A 157 -18.76 -21.60 4.30
CA ARG A 157 -17.69 -21.75 5.31
C ARG A 157 -16.59 -22.74 4.90
N ALA A 158 -16.95 -23.84 4.23
CA ALA A 158 -15.97 -24.81 3.72
C ALA A 158 -15.00 -24.19 2.70
N LYS A 159 -15.51 -23.36 1.77
CA LYS A 159 -14.65 -22.63 0.82
C LYS A 159 -13.78 -21.59 1.52
N ALA A 160 -14.29 -20.91 2.54
CA ALA A 160 -13.50 -19.98 3.34
C ALA A 160 -12.29 -20.68 3.98
N ALA A 161 -12.50 -21.85 4.59
CA ALA A 161 -11.45 -22.67 5.16
C ALA A 161 -10.42 -23.13 4.11
N GLU A 162 -10.87 -23.51 2.92
CA GLU A 162 -10.00 -23.92 1.81
C GLU A 162 -9.11 -22.78 1.31
N VAL A 163 -9.67 -21.59 1.12
CA VAL A 163 -8.91 -20.39 0.71
C VAL A 163 -7.84 -20.07 1.75
N VAL A 164 -8.21 -20.04 3.04
CA VAL A 164 -7.28 -19.73 4.13
C VAL A 164 -6.17 -20.77 4.23
N ARG A 165 -6.52 -22.06 4.13
CA ARG A 165 -5.54 -23.15 4.11
C ARG A 165 -4.54 -23.00 2.97
N THR A 166 -5.01 -22.67 1.78
CA THR A 166 -4.14 -22.50 0.61
C THR A 166 -3.25 -21.27 0.76
N ALA A 167 -3.81 -20.16 1.20
CA ALA A 167 -3.07 -18.92 1.41
C ALA A 167 -2.02 -19.05 2.53
N LEU A 168 -2.30 -19.77 3.61
CA LEU A 168 -1.35 -20.03 4.70
C LEU A 168 -0.15 -20.88 4.27
N LYS A 169 -0.30 -21.78 3.29
CA LYS A 169 0.85 -22.51 2.72
C LYS A 169 1.86 -21.58 2.06
N LEU A 170 1.39 -20.46 1.51
CA LEU A 170 2.19 -19.49 0.76
C LEU A 170 2.65 -18.31 1.62
N SER A 171 1.85 -17.94 2.63
CA SER A 171 2.08 -16.83 3.55
C SER A 171 1.88 -17.30 5.00
N PRO A 172 2.72 -18.21 5.53
CA PRO A 172 2.50 -18.90 6.81
C PRO A 172 2.50 -17.98 8.04
N ASN A 173 3.06 -16.78 7.90
CA ASN A 173 3.16 -15.79 8.96
C ASN A 173 2.12 -14.68 8.87
N ASP A 174 1.25 -14.64 7.85
CA ASP A 174 0.27 -13.56 7.74
C ASP A 174 -0.71 -13.65 8.91
N PHE A 175 -0.66 -12.66 9.79
CA PHE A 175 -1.44 -12.64 11.03
C PHE A 175 -2.96 -12.74 10.76
N ARG A 176 -3.47 -12.09 9.71
CA ARG A 176 -4.90 -12.11 9.38
C ARG A 176 -5.33 -13.51 8.96
N LEU A 177 -4.54 -14.15 8.09
CA LEU A 177 -4.81 -15.51 7.63
C LEU A 177 -4.73 -16.52 8.77
N ARG A 178 -3.79 -16.37 9.70
CA ARG A 178 -3.70 -17.26 10.87
C ARG A 178 -4.93 -17.14 11.77
N LYS A 179 -5.36 -15.91 12.08
CA LYS A 179 -6.58 -15.66 12.85
C LYS A 179 -7.82 -16.27 12.17
N MET A 180 -7.94 -16.11 10.85
CA MET A 180 -9.01 -16.76 10.10
C MET A 180 -8.87 -18.28 10.08
N GLY A 181 -7.65 -18.81 10.09
CA GLY A 181 -7.40 -20.24 10.16
C GLY A 181 -7.93 -20.86 11.45
N GLU A 182 -7.68 -20.20 12.58
CA GLU A 182 -8.26 -20.58 13.88
C GLU A 182 -9.80 -20.54 13.83
N GLU A 183 -10.37 -19.46 13.28
CA GLU A 183 -11.82 -19.32 13.15
C GLU A 183 -12.46 -20.44 12.31
N PHE A 184 -11.81 -20.84 11.22
CA PHE A 184 -12.32 -21.84 10.28
C PHE A 184 -11.87 -23.28 10.59
N GLY A 185 -11.12 -23.51 11.67
CA GLY A 185 -10.61 -24.85 12.01
C GLY A 185 -9.56 -25.38 11.02
N VAL A 186 -8.78 -24.48 10.43
CA VAL A 186 -7.66 -24.80 9.55
C VAL A 186 -6.41 -25.02 10.40
N GLU A 187 -5.77 -26.17 10.21
CA GLU A 187 -4.46 -26.44 10.82
C GLU A 187 -3.43 -25.38 10.37
N LEU A 188 -2.82 -24.72 11.35
CA LEU A 188 -1.89 -23.63 11.07
C LEU A 188 -0.50 -24.18 10.76
N PRO A 189 0.15 -23.71 9.67
CA PRO A 189 1.55 -24.06 9.44
C PRO A 189 2.45 -23.48 10.54
N PRO A 190 3.64 -24.06 10.78
CA PRO A 190 4.63 -23.46 11.66
C PRO A 190 4.98 -22.03 11.24
N LEU A 191 5.29 -21.18 12.21
CA LEU A 191 5.84 -19.85 11.91
C LEU A 191 7.22 -20.00 11.27
N VAL A 192 7.41 -19.34 10.14
CA VAL A 192 8.69 -19.29 9.42
C VAL A 192 9.41 -18.02 9.85
N ARG A 193 10.67 -18.09 10.31
CA ARG A 193 11.39 -16.83 10.55
C ARG A 193 11.70 -16.17 9.20
N PRO A 194 11.43 -14.86 9.04
CA PRO A 194 11.94 -14.15 7.86
C PRO A 194 13.46 -14.33 7.81
N PRO A 195 14.06 -14.50 6.62
CA PRO A 195 15.51 -14.43 6.49
C PRO A 195 15.98 -13.10 7.09
N ALA A 196 17.09 -13.13 7.83
CA ALA A 196 17.67 -11.92 8.38
C ALA A 196 17.85 -10.90 7.25
N PRO A 197 17.49 -9.62 7.46
CA PRO A 197 17.77 -8.59 6.46
C PRO A 197 19.27 -8.67 6.15
N LYS A 198 19.61 -8.76 4.85
CA LYS A 198 21.00 -8.62 4.45
C LYS A 198 21.49 -7.29 5.06
N PRO A 199 22.69 -7.26 5.69
CA PRO A 199 23.28 -6.00 6.13
C PRO A 199 23.19 -5.02 4.96
N ALA A 200 22.68 -3.81 5.23
CA ALA A 200 22.74 -2.75 4.24
C ALA A 200 24.19 -2.69 3.76
N ALA A 201 24.38 -2.70 2.44
CA ALA A 201 25.69 -2.42 1.89
C ALA A 201 26.15 -1.08 2.51
N PRO A 202 27.43 -0.94 2.89
CA PRO A 202 27.95 0.34 3.34
C PRO A 202 27.50 1.40 2.35
N ASP A 203 26.98 2.52 2.84
CA ASP A 203 26.61 3.65 1.99
C ASP A 203 27.82 3.99 1.12
N GLU A 204 27.79 3.57 -0.15
CA GLU A 204 28.72 4.12 -1.12
C GLU A 204 28.43 5.61 -1.16
N PRO A 205 29.43 6.48 -0.94
CA PRO A 205 29.22 7.91 -0.97
C PRO A 205 28.56 8.26 -2.30
N SER A 206 27.31 8.71 -2.21
CA SER A 206 26.55 9.21 -3.34
C SER A 206 27.42 10.18 -4.11
N GLN A 207 27.88 9.77 -5.30
CA GLN A 207 28.48 10.71 -6.22
C GLN A 207 27.35 11.64 -6.64
N ALA A 208 27.36 12.84 -6.07
CA ALA A 208 26.53 13.93 -6.56
C ALA A 208 26.78 14.05 -8.06
N GLU A 209 25.76 13.75 -8.87
CA GLU A 209 25.78 14.13 -10.27
C GLU A 209 26.01 15.65 -10.32
N PRO A 210 26.93 16.14 -11.18
CA PRO A 210 27.19 17.55 -11.29
C PRO A 210 25.90 18.27 -11.71
N ALA A 211 25.54 19.29 -10.93
CA ALA A 211 24.45 20.19 -11.25
C ALA A 211 24.75 20.87 -12.59
N ASP A 212 24.07 20.43 -13.65
CA ASP A 212 24.07 21.13 -14.92
C ASP A 212 23.50 22.54 -14.73
N ALA A 213 24.21 23.49 -15.32
CA ALA A 213 24.09 24.92 -15.10
C ALA A 213 22.66 25.47 -15.32
N ALA A 214 22.16 26.18 -14.32
CA ALA A 214 21.06 27.12 -14.49
C ALA A 214 21.49 28.28 -15.41
N PRO A 215 20.66 28.72 -16.38
CA PRO A 215 20.93 29.97 -17.08
C PRO A 215 20.62 31.16 -16.17
N ALA A 216 21.45 32.18 -16.32
CA ALA A 216 21.51 33.40 -15.51
C ALA A 216 20.15 34.12 -15.34
N THR A 217 19.83 34.45 -14.09
CA THR A 217 18.84 35.47 -13.77
C THR A 217 19.45 36.85 -13.96
N THR A 218 18.89 37.62 -14.88
CA THR A 218 19.10 39.07 -14.98
C THR A 218 18.47 39.79 -13.80
N GLU A 219 19.22 40.76 -13.29
CA GLU A 219 18.93 41.66 -12.18
C GLU A 219 17.55 42.34 -12.28
N ALA A 220 16.81 42.32 -11.17
CA ALA A 220 15.78 43.31 -10.91
C ALA A 220 15.93 43.80 -9.46
N THR A 221 16.24 45.08 -9.39
CA THR A 221 16.62 45.94 -8.28
C THR A 221 15.73 45.83 -7.04
N VAL A 222 16.38 45.68 -5.88
CA VAL A 222 15.80 45.93 -4.55
C VAL A 222 15.88 47.43 -4.27
N THR A 223 14.74 48.08 -4.06
CA THR A 223 14.67 49.29 -3.24
C THR A 223 13.93 48.95 -1.95
N GLN A 224 14.67 48.99 -0.84
CA GLN A 224 14.10 49.00 0.50
C GLN A 224 13.48 50.38 0.77
N GLU A 225 12.24 50.40 1.24
CA GLU A 225 11.75 51.49 2.06
C GLU A 225 11.02 50.88 3.26
N ALA A 226 11.54 51.18 4.44
CA ALA A 226 11.02 50.75 5.72
C ALA A 226 9.95 51.73 6.21
N ALA A 227 8.84 51.22 6.71
CA ALA A 227 8.05 51.94 7.72
C ALA A 227 7.27 50.95 8.60
N THR A 228 7.57 51.08 9.89
CA THR A 228 6.96 50.47 11.07
C THR A 228 5.48 50.77 11.23
N ALA A 229 4.68 49.80 11.71
CA ALA A 229 3.59 50.07 12.66
C ALA A 229 3.10 48.80 13.40
N ALA A 230 3.33 48.83 14.72
CA ALA A 230 2.42 48.43 15.80
C ALA A 230 1.83 47.01 15.88
N ARG A 231 2.26 46.35 16.95
CA ARG A 231 1.63 45.28 17.73
C ARG A 231 0.13 45.53 18.00
N SER A 232 -0.63 44.44 17.99
CA SER A 232 -1.68 44.17 18.97
C SER A 232 -1.88 42.66 19.09
N ALA A 233 -1.40 42.10 20.20
CA ALA A 233 -1.71 40.76 20.67
C ALA A 233 -2.30 40.91 22.08
N ALA A 234 -3.57 40.55 22.20
CA ALA A 234 -4.36 40.27 23.41
C ALA A 234 -5.63 39.59 22.87
N GLN A 235 -6.15 38.46 23.32
CA GLN A 235 -6.01 37.62 24.50
C GLN A 235 -6.53 36.25 24.06
N VAL A 236 -5.81 35.17 24.36
CA VAL A 236 -6.46 33.86 24.57
C VAL A 236 -5.83 33.29 25.83
N ASP A 237 -6.71 32.97 26.76
CA ASP A 237 -6.46 32.76 28.17
C ASP A 237 -5.42 31.68 28.49
N GLN A 238 -4.70 31.99 29.56
CA GLN A 238 -3.84 31.09 30.30
C GLN A 238 -4.72 30.26 31.22
N ASP A 239 -4.77 28.95 30.97
CA ASP A 239 -4.93 27.94 32.02
C ASP A 239 -3.98 26.78 31.69
N ALA A 240 -2.69 27.09 31.74
CA ALA A 240 -1.63 26.09 31.81
C ALA A 240 -1.32 25.83 33.28
N GLY A 241 -2.12 24.96 33.90
CA GLY A 241 -1.76 24.31 35.15
C GLY A 241 -0.43 23.58 35.01
N THR A 242 0.45 23.83 35.96
CA THR A 242 1.81 23.29 36.09
C THR A 242 1.85 21.76 35.94
N ALA A 243 2.53 21.28 34.90
CA ALA A 243 2.88 19.86 34.74
C ALA A 243 4.40 19.65 34.90
N GLU A 244 4.97 20.16 35.99
CA GLU A 244 6.17 19.56 36.58
C GLU A 244 5.72 18.24 37.23
N GLY A 245 5.80 17.13 36.47
CA GLY A 245 5.46 15.81 37.02
C GLY A 245 5.15 14.67 36.05
N ALA A 246 5.21 14.87 34.73
CA ALA A 246 4.78 13.84 33.77
C ALA A 246 5.90 12.93 33.24
N SER A 247 6.98 12.68 33.99
CA SER A 247 8.04 11.73 33.57
C SER A 247 8.03 10.39 34.32
N GLN A 248 7.08 10.16 35.22
CA GLN A 248 6.90 8.86 35.86
C GLN A 248 5.67 8.16 35.26
N GLY A 249 5.86 7.36 34.20
CA GLY A 249 4.83 6.38 33.78
C GLY A 249 4.67 6.03 32.31
N CYS A 250 5.49 6.51 31.38
CA CYS A 250 5.33 6.10 29.97
C CYS A 250 6.08 4.78 29.67
N ARG A 251 5.32 3.70 29.42
CA ARG A 251 5.84 2.35 29.13
C ARG A 251 6.57 2.21 27.79
N PHE A 252 6.37 3.15 26.86
CA PHE A 252 6.95 3.14 25.52
C PHE A 252 7.75 4.41 25.19
N CYS A 253 8.04 5.25 26.19
CA CYS A 253 8.94 6.37 25.96
C CYS A 253 10.39 5.85 25.86
N PRO A 254 11.17 6.34 24.89
CA PRO A 254 12.59 6.01 24.83
C PRO A 254 13.30 6.59 26.07
N PRO A 255 14.49 6.07 26.44
CA PRO A 255 15.27 6.60 27.57
C PRO A 255 15.46 8.12 27.52
N ALA A 256 15.61 8.76 28.69
CA ALA A 256 15.65 10.22 28.83
C ALA A 256 16.74 10.87 27.96
N GLU A 257 17.84 10.15 27.73
CA GLU A 257 18.96 10.54 26.90
C GLU A 257 18.59 10.65 25.42
N ILE A 258 17.74 9.74 24.92
CA ILE A 258 17.23 9.78 23.55
C ILE A 258 16.23 10.92 23.40
N GLN A 259 15.35 11.09 24.38
CA GLN A 259 14.40 12.20 24.39
C GLN A 259 15.11 13.56 24.40
N LYS A 260 16.23 13.68 25.14
CA LYS A 260 17.08 14.88 25.15
C LYS A 260 17.70 15.13 23.76
N ARG A 261 18.30 14.11 23.15
CA ARG A 261 18.88 14.22 21.79
C ARG A 261 17.84 14.63 20.75
N TRP A 262 16.61 14.15 20.86
CA TRP A 262 15.52 14.56 19.96
C TRP A 262 15.18 16.03 20.13
N ARG A 263 14.97 16.50 21.36
CA ARG A 263 14.69 17.93 21.62
C ARG A 263 15.80 18.84 21.08
N GLU A 264 17.05 18.44 21.28
CA GLU A 264 18.22 19.15 20.74
C GLU A 264 18.25 19.13 19.21
N SER A 265 17.87 18.02 18.58
CA SER A 265 17.82 17.88 17.11
C SER A 265 16.71 18.71 16.46
N PHE A 266 15.62 18.99 17.19
CA PHE A 266 14.51 19.81 16.73
C PHE A 266 14.67 21.31 17.06
N GLY A 267 15.82 21.72 17.59
CA GLY A 267 16.11 23.13 17.86
C GLY A 267 15.20 23.77 18.91
N GLU A 268 14.63 22.97 19.82
CA GLU A 268 13.80 23.53 20.89
C GLU A 268 14.68 24.37 21.83
N PRO A 269 14.30 25.63 22.12
CA PRO A 269 15.06 26.47 23.04
C PRO A 269 15.00 25.87 24.45
N GLN A 270 16.16 25.60 25.03
CA GLN A 270 16.29 25.20 26.43
C GLN A 270 15.77 26.35 27.30
N LYS A 271 14.72 26.12 28.09
CA LYS A 271 14.38 27.03 29.19
C LYS A 271 15.46 26.88 30.28
N PRO A 272 15.88 27.98 30.93
CA PRO A 272 16.84 27.94 32.04
C PRO A 272 16.31 27.13 33.23
#